data_AF-A0A1J3CMJ7-F1
#
_entry.id   AF-A0A1J3CMJ7-F1
#
_cell.length_a   1.000
_cell.length_b   1.000
_cell.length_c   1.000
_cell.angle_alpha   90.00
_cell.angle_beta   90.00
_cell.angle_gamma   90.00
#
_symmetry.space_group_name_H-M   'P 1'
#
loop_
_entity.id
_entity.type
_entity.pdbx_description
1 polymer ?
#
loop_
_entity_poly.entity_id
_entity_poly.type
_entity_poly.pdbx_seq_one_letter_code
_entity_poly.pdbx_strand_id
1 'polypeptide(L)'
;TKTLHLRTDSRSDRAAWLQALACTRCILPLQSLSGDFSFLSPKDLSISTERLKSRLREEGIDESLIKECEEIVDSEFSEVQEQVKLLHEERKKLFDALKQLEMANLEAETSGIHDNGYRLPNPKYSSSRRGKYSECSTSASSDGKLEFENISEEDEPSFHDTKDYFSEPDAGSGHMHIKRRTRLPDPAEKERGVSLWSMIKDNVGKDLTRVCLPVYFNEPISSLQKCFEDLEYSYLLDQAYEYGKSGNSLLRALNVAAFAVSGYASTEGRHCKPFNPLLGETYEADFPEKGLRFFSEKVSHHPTVIACHCEGKGWKFWGDTNLRSKFWGRSIQIEPVGVLSLEFDDGEIFQWSKVTTTIYNILLGKLYCDHHGIMQIRGNRQYSCTLKFKEQSILDRNPHQVSGFVQDVTGEKAATVFGKWDDTLYYVAGDVINKASASLLWKATKPPPNVTRYNLTSFAITLNELTPGLEEKLPPTDSRLRPDQRHLENGEYEKANEEKQRLERRQRMSRKIQESGWRPRWFELRGESDGYKYTGGYWEARDERSWDDCPNIFGEFTEEIADCA
;
A
#
# COMPACT_ATOMS: atom_id res chain seq x y z
N THR A 1 17.73 2.53 -11.83
CA THR A 1 17.49 1.07 -11.72
C THR A 1 18.05 0.31 -12.91
N LYS A 2 19.08 -0.52 -12.71
CA LYS A 2 19.62 -1.42 -13.74
C LYS A 2 18.72 -2.65 -13.85
N THR A 3 18.11 -2.83 -15.03
CA THR A 3 17.38 -4.04 -15.39
C THR A 3 18.35 -5.22 -15.41
N LEU A 4 18.17 -6.22 -14.54
CA LEU A 4 18.91 -7.47 -14.66
C LEU A 4 18.35 -8.25 -15.85
N HIS A 5 18.84 -7.94 -17.05
CA HIS A 5 18.58 -8.75 -18.23
C HIS A 5 19.35 -10.06 -18.09
N LEU A 6 18.68 -11.10 -17.57
CA LEU A 6 19.14 -12.47 -17.76
C LEU A 6 19.09 -12.76 -19.27
N ARG A 7 20.21 -12.52 -19.95
CA ARG A 7 20.41 -12.98 -21.33
C ARG A 7 20.55 -14.49 -21.28
N THR A 8 19.54 -15.17 -21.76
CA THR A 8 19.56 -16.62 -21.96
C THR A 8 19.77 -16.84 -23.45
N ASP A 9 20.83 -17.56 -23.82
CA ASP A 9 21.19 -17.77 -25.23
C ASP A 9 20.19 -18.68 -25.97
N SER A 10 19.30 -19.34 -25.23
CA SER A 10 18.26 -20.22 -25.76
C SER A 10 16.97 -20.19 -24.95
N ARG A 11 15.85 -20.64 -25.57
CA ARG A 11 14.58 -20.85 -24.86
C ARG A 11 14.67 -21.94 -23.79
N SER A 12 15.52 -22.95 -23.97
CA SER A 12 15.74 -24.00 -22.96
C SER A 12 16.45 -23.47 -21.73
N ASP A 13 17.43 -22.57 -21.89
CA ASP A 13 18.13 -21.97 -20.76
C ASP A 13 17.20 -21.08 -19.93
N ARG A 14 16.30 -20.35 -20.59
CA ARG A 14 15.24 -19.60 -19.91
C ARG A 14 14.33 -20.52 -19.11
N ALA A 15 13.93 -21.66 -19.67
CA ALA A 15 13.10 -22.64 -18.97
C ALA A 15 13.84 -23.25 -17.77
N ALA A 16 15.13 -23.58 -17.92
CA ALA A 16 15.96 -24.11 -16.84
C ALA A 16 16.16 -23.11 -15.70
N TRP A 17 16.41 -21.83 -16.01
CA TRP A 17 16.50 -20.77 -15.00
C TRP A 17 15.18 -20.55 -14.26
N LEU A 18 14.06 -20.56 -14.99
CA LEU A 18 12.73 -20.45 -14.38
C LEU A 18 12.42 -21.65 -13.49
N GLN A 19 12.84 -22.86 -13.89
CA GLN A 19 12.69 -24.07 -13.11
C GLN A 19 13.57 -24.04 -11.86
N ALA A 20 14.82 -23.57 -11.95
CA ALA A 20 15.71 -23.40 -10.81
C ALA A 20 15.17 -22.39 -9.77
N LEU A 21 14.61 -21.26 -10.24
CA LEU A 21 13.90 -20.28 -9.40
C LEU A 21 12.62 -20.86 -8.77
N ALA A 22 11.91 -21.71 -9.49
CA ALA A 22 10.74 -22.41 -8.96
C ALA A 22 11.11 -23.50 -7.95
N CYS A 23 12.23 -24.21 -8.14
CA CYS A 23 12.70 -25.25 -7.22
C CYS A 23 13.23 -24.66 -5.91
N THR A 24 13.87 -23.49 -5.94
CA THR A 24 14.30 -22.77 -4.71
C THR A 24 13.11 -22.37 -3.82
N ARG A 25 11.92 -22.23 -4.40
CA ARG A 25 10.66 -22.02 -3.68
C ARG A 25 10.29 -23.17 -2.73
N CYS A 26 10.73 -24.39 -3.03
CA CYS A 26 10.41 -25.59 -2.24
C CYS A 26 11.44 -25.87 -1.13
N ILE A 27 12.61 -25.22 -1.17
CA ILE A 27 13.75 -25.52 -0.28
C ILE A 27 13.73 -24.62 0.98
N LEU A 28 12.98 -23.51 0.96
CA LEU A 28 12.90 -22.56 2.08
C LEU A 28 11.44 -22.36 2.54
N PRO A 29 10.98 -23.03 3.61
CA PRO A 29 9.76 -22.65 4.29
C PRO A 29 10.02 -21.32 5.03
N LEU A 30 9.43 -20.23 4.56
CA LEU A 30 9.59 -18.89 5.12
C LEU A 30 8.71 -18.72 6.37
N GLN A 31 9.26 -19.00 7.56
CA GLN A 31 8.76 -18.39 8.80
C GLN A 31 9.10 -16.90 8.82
N SER A 32 8.23 -16.10 9.47
CA SER A 32 8.31 -14.63 9.55
C SER A 32 9.68 -14.14 10.02
N LEU A 33 10.24 -13.17 9.30
CA LEU A 33 11.52 -12.51 9.62
C LEU A 33 11.42 -11.45 10.73
N SER A 34 10.30 -11.36 11.44
CA SER A 34 9.99 -10.32 12.44
C SER A 34 10.22 -10.75 13.90
N GLY A 35 10.77 -11.93 14.15
CA GLY A 35 11.18 -12.29 15.51
C GLY A 35 12.58 -11.78 15.78
N ASP A 36 12.80 -11.16 16.94
CA ASP A 36 14.15 -10.99 17.50
C ASP A 36 14.84 -12.35 17.51
N PHE A 37 15.69 -12.59 16.52
CA PHE A 37 16.45 -13.82 16.42
C PHE A 37 17.69 -13.72 17.31
N SER A 38 17.47 -13.58 18.62
CA SER A 38 18.44 -14.09 19.60
C SER A 38 18.34 -15.61 19.57
N PHE A 39 18.78 -16.23 18.48
CA PHE A 39 18.97 -17.68 18.46
C PHE A 39 19.99 -18.01 19.53
N LEU A 40 19.60 -18.89 20.45
CA LEU A 40 20.47 -19.49 21.45
C LEU A 40 21.77 -19.91 20.75
N SER A 41 22.90 -19.51 21.34
CA SER A 41 24.20 -19.97 20.88
C SER A 41 24.14 -21.50 20.73
N PRO A 42 24.71 -22.10 19.67
CA PRO A 42 24.77 -23.56 19.53
C PRO A 42 25.37 -24.29 20.74
N LYS A 43 25.95 -23.55 21.69
CA LYS A 43 26.49 -24.01 22.97
C LYS A 43 25.41 -24.37 24.00
N ASP A 44 24.14 -24.03 23.79
CA ASP A 44 23.08 -24.19 24.81
C ASP A 44 22.09 -25.35 24.52
N LEU A 45 22.32 -26.12 23.45
CA LEU A 45 21.54 -27.31 23.12
C LEU A 45 22.20 -28.56 23.73
N SER A 46 21.86 -28.90 24.97
CA SER A 46 22.17 -30.21 25.55
C SER A 46 20.92 -31.09 25.57
N ILE A 47 21.04 -32.32 25.08
CA ILE A 47 19.99 -33.33 25.18
C ILE A 47 20.31 -34.24 26.38
N SER A 48 19.31 -34.54 27.21
CA SER A 48 19.48 -35.42 28.36
C SER A 48 18.95 -36.82 28.02
N THR A 49 19.79 -37.84 28.21
CA THR A 49 19.45 -39.25 28.02
C THR A 49 18.86 -39.92 29.27
N GLU A 50 18.71 -39.20 30.38
CA GLU A 50 18.29 -39.75 31.68
C GLU A 50 16.92 -40.47 31.65
N ARG A 51 15.96 -39.94 30.87
CA ARG A 51 14.66 -40.60 30.69
C ARG A 51 14.77 -41.91 29.92
N LEU A 52 15.61 -41.94 28.89
CA LEU A 52 15.88 -43.15 28.10
C LEU A 52 16.56 -44.20 28.99
N LYS A 53 17.56 -43.77 29.77
CA LYS A 53 18.28 -44.60 30.74
C LYS A 53 17.33 -45.24 31.75
N SER A 54 16.45 -44.45 32.39
CA SER A 54 15.49 -44.95 33.37
C SER A 54 14.57 -46.02 32.78
N ARG A 55 14.10 -45.81 31.55
CA ARG A 55 13.18 -46.74 30.89
C ARG A 55 13.86 -48.05 30.49
N LEU A 56 15.08 -47.99 29.96
CA LEU A 56 15.84 -49.19 29.60
C LEU A 56 16.20 -50.03 30.84
N ARG A 57 16.43 -49.39 31.99
CA ARG A 57 16.61 -50.09 33.28
C ARG A 57 15.35 -50.81 33.75
N GLU A 58 14.17 -50.18 33.62
CA GLU A 58 12.89 -50.79 33.96
C GLU A 58 12.58 -52.05 33.14
N GLU A 59 13.04 -52.10 31.88
CA GLU A 59 12.88 -53.24 30.98
C GLU A 59 13.97 -54.33 31.19
N GLY A 60 14.84 -54.16 32.18
CA GLY A 60 15.86 -55.16 32.55
C GLY A 60 17.04 -55.27 31.58
N ILE A 61 17.31 -54.23 30.79
CA ILE A 61 18.44 -54.19 29.84
C ILE A 61 19.75 -54.05 30.62
N ASP A 62 20.78 -54.75 30.15
CA ASP A 62 22.12 -54.71 30.75
C ASP A 62 22.76 -53.32 30.66
N GLU A 63 23.43 -52.88 31.73
CA GLU A 63 24.03 -51.54 31.81
C GLU A 63 25.06 -51.26 30.70
N SER A 64 25.75 -52.29 30.18
CA SER A 64 26.69 -52.11 29.07
C SER A 64 25.97 -51.72 27.78
N LEU A 65 24.81 -52.31 27.50
CA LEU A 65 23.97 -51.98 26.35
C LEU A 65 23.29 -50.63 26.50
N ILE A 66 22.89 -50.25 27.72
CA ILE A 66 22.33 -48.91 27.98
C ILE A 66 23.38 -47.85 27.69
N LYS A 67 24.63 -48.07 28.11
CA LYS A 67 25.73 -47.16 27.84
C LYS A 67 26.05 -47.05 26.35
N GLU A 68 26.06 -48.17 25.62
CA GLU A 68 26.23 -48.16 24.16
C GLU A 68 25.09 -47.38 23.46
N CYS A 69 23.84 -47.51 23.94
CA CYS A 69 22.71 -46.74 23.44
C CYS A 69 22.86 -45.23 23.71
N GLU A 70 23.36 -44.83 24.88
CA GLU A 70 23.67 -43.43 25.19
C GLU A 70 24.75 -42.88 24.23
N GLU A 71 25.83 -43.64 24.03
CA GLU A 71 26.92 -43.26 23.12
C GLU A 71 26.43 -43.08 21.67
N ILE A 72 25.53 -43.94 21.19
CA ILE A 72 24.91 -43.81 19.87
C ILE A 72 24.07 -42.53 19.79
N VAL A 73 23.18 -42.28 20.75
CA VAL A 73 22.32 -41.09 20.76
C VAL A 73 23.14 -39.80 20.80
N ASP A 74 24.19 -39.76 21.62
CA ASP A 74 25.09 -38.62 21.72
C ASP A 74 25.87 -38.39 20.41
N SER A 75 26.28 -39.46 19.73
CA SER A 75 26.99 -39.38 18.45
C SER A 75 26.09 -38.86 17.32
N GLU A 76 24.88 -39.38 17.20
CA GLU A 76 23.89 -38.96 16.20
C GLU A 76 23.45 -37.50 16.43
N PHE A 77 23.25 -37.12 17.70
CA PHE A 77 22.91 -35.75 18.05
C PHE A 77 24.06 -34.78 17.74
N SER A 78 25.31 -35.20 17.97
CA SER A 78 26.50 -34.40 17.64
C SER A 78 26.61 -34.14 16.13
N GLU A 79 26.32 -35.16 15.30
CA GLU A 79 26.33 -35.01 13.83
C GLU A 79 25.23 -34.04 13.35
N VAL A 80 24.00 -34.17 13.88
CA VAL A 80 22.91 -33.23 13.58
C VAL A 80 23.27 -31.81 14.02
N GLN A 81 23.89 -31.64 15.20
CA GLN A 81 24.33 -30.34 15.69
C GLN A 81 25.38 -29.70 14.77
N GLU A 82 26.30 -30.50 14.21
CA GLU A 82 27.28 -30.03 13.23
C GLU A 82 26.63 -29.59 11.92
N GLN A 83 25.66 -30.35 11.40
CA GLN A 83 24.90 -29.98 10.20
C GLN A 83 24.12 -28.67 10.41
N VAL A 84 23.49 -28.48 11.58
CA VAL A 84 22.79 -27.23 11.92
C VAL A 84 23.76 -26.05 12.00
N LYS A 85 24.97 -26.24 12.56
CA LYS A 85 26.01 -25.20 12.59
C LYS A 85 26.45 -24.81 11.17
N LEU A 86 26.67 -25.78 10.28
CA LEU A 86 27.04 -25.54 8.89
C LEU A 86 25.95 -24.76 8.14
N LEU A 87 24.69 -25.16 8.27
CA LEU A 87 23.56 -24.45 7.68
C LEU A 87 23.42 -23.03 8.23
N HIS A 88 23.69 -22.83 9.52
CA HIS A 88 23.69 -21.51 10.13
C HIS A 88 24.79 -20.62 9.55
N GLU A 89 25.99 -21.14 9.38
CA GLU A 89 27.12 -20.40 8.82
C GLU A 89 26.89 -20.08 7.33
N GLU A 90 26.31 -20.99 6.56
CA GLU A 90 25.91 -20.78 5.17
C GLU A 90 24.82 -19.70 5.06
N ARG A 91 23.79 -19.75 5.92
CA ARG A 91 22.75 -18.72 6.00
C ARG A 91 23.35 -17.35 6.34
N LYS A 92 24.32 -17.29 7.26
CA LYS A 92 25.02 -16.04 7.62
C LYS A 92 25.80 -15.48 6.42
N LYS A 93 26.56 -16.32 5.72
CA LYS A 93 27.31 -15.93 4.50
C LYS A 93 26.37 -15.40 3.41
N LEU A 94 25.23 -16.04 3.21
CA LEU A 94 24.19 -15.58 2.28
C LEU A 94 23.64 -14.20 2.67
N PHE A 95 23.39 -13.99 3.97
CA PHE A 95 22.89 -12.72 4.47
C PHE A 95 23.92 -11.61 4.30
N ASP A 96 25.19 -11.86 4.64
CA ASP A 96 26.29 -10.91 4.46
C ASP A 96 26.50 -10.56 2.97
N ALA A 97 26.40 -11.53 2.06
CA ALA A 97 26.45 -11.29 0.62
C ALA A 97 25.27 -10.43 0.13
N LEU A 98 24.06 -10.66 0.65
CA LEU A 98 22.89 -9.82 0.38
C LEU A 98 23.12 -8.38 0.83
N LYS A 99 23.67 -8.18 2.04
CA LYS A 99 24.01 -6.83 2.55
C LYS A 99 25.01 -6.12 1.63
N GLN A 100 26.06 -6.83 1.22
CA GLN A 100 27.10 -6.26 0.34
C GLN A 100 26.53 -5.88 -1.03
N LEU A 101 25.66 -6.71 -1.60
CA LEU A 101 24.99 -6.41 -2.87
C LEU A 101 24.09 -5.18 -2.78
N GLU A 102 23.39 -5.03 -1.66
CA GLU A 102 22.50 -3.89 -1.44
C GLU A 102 23.27 -2.58 -1.20
N MET A 103 24.34 -2.60 -0.40
CA MET A 103 25.22 -1.44 -0.23
C MET A 103 25.87 -1.02 -1.57
N ALA A 104 26.34 -1.98 -2.36
CA ALA A 104 26.87 -1.70 -3.69
C ALA A 104 25.81 -1.12 -4.65
N ASN A 105 24.53 -1.45 -4.44
CA ASN A 105 23.43 -0.91 -5.23
C ASN A 105 23.08 0.53 -4.83
N LEU A 106 23.11 0.85 -3.52
CA LEU A 106 22.93 2.21 -3.00
C LEU A 106 24.05 3.17 -3.47
N GLU A 107 25.29 2.71 -3.52
CA GLU A 107 26.44 3.47 -4.04
C GLU A 107 26.34 3.72 -5.56
N ALA A 108 25.75 2.77 -6.31
CA ALA A 108 25.52 2.93 -7.74
C ALA A 108 24.41 3.94 -8.06
N GLU A 109 23.41 4.09 -7.20
CA GLU A 109 22.31 5.06 -7.37
C GLU A 109 22.71 6.49 -6.97
N THR A 110 23.62 6.64 -6.01
CA THR A 110 24.15 7.96 -5.60
C THR A 110 25.20 8.53 -6.55
N SER A 111 25.79 7.71 -7.43
CA SER A 111 26.88 8.13 -8.32
C SER A 111 26.46 8.53 -9.74
N GLY A 112 25.23 8.26 -10.18
CA GLY A 112 24.71 8.79 -11.45
C GLY A 112 25.63 8.56 -12.66
N ILE A 113 26.11 7.32 -12.90
CA ILE A 113 26.96 6.99 -14.06
C ILE A 113 26.27 5.97 -14.99
N HIS A 114 26.20 6.37 -16.27
CA HIS A 114 25.68 5.62 -17.41
C HIS A 114 26.38 4.25 -17.61
N ASP A 115 25.59 3.32 -18.15
CA ASP A 115 25.87 1.92 -18.42
C ASP A 115 27.20 1.66 -19.16
N ASN A 116 28.10 0.87 -18.54
CA ASN A 116 29.06 0.04 -19.27
C ASN A 116 29.37 -1.22 -18.44
N GLY A 117 29.29 -2.38 -19.10
CA GLY A 117 28.99 -3.68 -18.50
C GLY A 117 29.96 -4.23 -17.45
N TYR A 118 29.39 -4.83 -16.41
CA TYR A 118 30.14 -5.63 -15.43
C TYR A 118 30.33 -7.07 -15.92
N ARG A 119 31.59 -7.52 -16.01
CA ARG A 119 31.94 -8.96 -16.07
C ARG A 119 32.12 -9.47 -14.64
N LEU A 120 31.47 -10.59 -14.30
CA LEU A 120 31.83 -11.41 -13.14
C LEU A 120 33.26 -11.98 -13.31
N PRO A 121 34.02 -12.18 -12.22
CA PRO A 121 35.30 -12.87 -12.27
C PRO A 121 35.08 -14.36 -12.49
N ASN A 122 35.42 -14.86 -13.69
CA ASN A 122 35.58 -16.30 -13.93
C ASN A 122 37.05 -16.71 -13.74
N PRO A 123 37.33 -17.89 -13.17
CA PRO A 123 38.69 -18.34 -12.93
C PRO A 123 39.39 -18.78 -14.23
N LYS A 124 40.58 -18.22 -14.46
CA LYS A 124 41.69 -18.64 -15.32
C LYS A 124 41.36 -19.52 -16.55
N TYR A 125 41.41 -18.93 -17.76
CA TYR A 125 42.12 -19.48 -18.92
C TYR A 125 42.58 -18.32 -19.82
N SER A 126 43.76 -18.46 -20.42
CA SER A 126 44.53 -17.43 -21.12
C SER A 126 43.99 -17.10 -22.52
N SER A 127 44.04 -15.81 -22.91
CA SER A 127 44.79 -15.34 -24.10
C SER A 127 44.54 -13.85 -24.44
N SER A 128 45.66 -13.14 -24.49
CA SER A 128 46.05 -11.94 -25.27
C SER A 128 45.07 -11.32 -26.29
N ARG A 129 44.78 -10.01 -26.18
CA ARG A 129 45.36 -8.92 -27.01
C ARG A 129 44.68 -7.54 -26.80
N ARG A 130 45.52 -6.52 -27.05
CA ARG A 130 45.42 -5.05 -26.99
C ARG A 130 44.21 -4.38 -27.69
N GLY A 131 43.87 -3.17 -27.23
CA GLY A 131 43.33 -2.06 -28.05
C GLY A 131 43.05 -0.80 -27.21
N LYS A 132 43.61 0.35 -27.59
CA LYS A 132 43.63 1.65 -26.89
C LYS A 132 42.65 2.67 -27.51
N TYR A 133 42.50 3.80 -26.78
CA TYR A 133 42.08 5.18 -27.18
C TYR A 133 40.58 5.49 -27.04
N SER A 134 40.10 6.72 -26.77
CA SER A 134 40.57 7.95 -26.07
C SER A 134 39.43 8.99 -26.17
N GLU A 135 39.21 9.81 -25.12
CA GLU A 135 38.70 11.21 -25.12
C GLU A 135 37.27 11.49 -25.69
N CYS A 136 36.47 12.51 -25.33
CA CYS A 136 36.62 13.77 -24.60
C CYS A 136 35.24 14.26 -24.06
N SER A 137 35.32 15.31 -23.23
CA SER A 137 34.41 16.02 -22.33
C SER A 137 33.17 16.75 -22.88
N THR A 138 32.37 17.25 -21.90
CA THR A 138 31.47 18.44 -21.79
C THR A 138 30.04 18.06 -21.39
N SER A 139 29.30 18.73 -20.50
CA SER A 139 29.44 19.94 -19.67
C SER A 139 28.29 19.97 -18.64
N ALA A 140 28.43 20.82 -17.62
CA ALA A 140 27.65 20.94 -16.38
C ALA A 140 26.12 21.15 -16.46
N SER A 141 25.42 20.72 -15.40
CA SER A 141 24.30 21.46 -14.80
C SER A 141 24.20 21.10 -13.30
N SER A 142 23.89 22.10 -12.48
CA SER A 142 23.97 22.14 -11.03
C SER A 142 22.62 21.85 -10.39
N ASP A 143 22.49 20.78 -9.61
CA ASP A 143 21.36 20.52 -8.72
C ASP A 143 21.80 20.63 -7.25
N GLY A 144 21.16 21.52 -6.50
CA GLY A 144 21.36 21.72 -5.07
C GLY A 144 20.76 20.56 -4.27
N LYS A 145 21.59 19.93 -3.42
CA LYS A 145 21.18 18.89 -2.48
C LYS A 145 20.45 19.52 -1.28
N LEU A 146 19.21 19.09 -1.02
CA LEU A 146 18.53 19.29 0.26
C LEU A 146 18.99 18.20 1.23
N GLU A 147 19.60 18.60 2.35
CA GLU A 147 20.11 17.68 3.37
C GLU A 147 19.00 17.30 4.35
N PHE A 148 18.65 16.01 4.38
CA PHE A 148 17.82 15.43 5.44
C PHE A 148 18.74 14.96 6.56
N GLU A 149 18.59 15.49 7.77
CA GLU A 149 19.26 14.93 8.94
C GLU A 149 18.69 13.53 9.25
N ASN A 150 19.53 12.51 9.09
CA ASN A 150 19.18 11.14 9.45
C ASN A 150 19.09 11.04 10.98
N ILE A 151 17.89 10.81 11.49
CA ILE A 151 17.67 10.48 12.90
C ILE A 151 18.28 9.09 13.14
N SER A 152 19.28 9.00 14.03
CA SER A 152 20.03 7.77 14.30
C SER A 152 19.15 6.65 14.85
N GLU A 153 19.51 5.41 14.47
CA GLU A 153 18.77 4.16 14.71
C GLU A 153 19.03 3.53 16.10
N GLU A 154 19.83 4.17 16.96
CA GLU A 154 20.41 3.48 18.13
C GLU A 154 19.64 3.58 19.46
N ASP A 155 18.52 4.32 19.54
CA ASP A 155 17.71 4.36 20.76
C ASP A 155 16.22 4.19 20.44
N GLU A 156 15.67 3.02 20.76
CA GLU A 156 14.23 2.77 20.97
C GLU A 156 13.90 3.11 22.44
N PRO A 157 13.38 4.32 22.76
CA PRO A 157 12.81 4.56 24.07
C PRO A 157 11.39 3.98 24.11
N SER A 158 11.06 3.25 25.17
CA SER A 158 9.68 2.86 25.45
C SER A 158 8.85 4.11 25.72
N PHE A 159 7.92 4.43 24.81
CA PHE A 159 7.04 5.57 24.96
C PHE A 159 5.94 5.27 25.98
N HIS A 160 5.88 6.06 27.04
CA HIS A 160 4.77 6.03 27.97
C HIS A 160 3.57 6.75 27.34
N ASP A 161 2.52 5.98 27.07
CA ASP A 161 1.20 6.43 26.66
C ASP A 161 0.64 7.39 27.72
N THR A 162 0.83 8.70 27.53
CA THR A 162 -0.01 9.70 28.20
C THR A 162 -1.39 9.52 27.60
N LYS A 163 -2.24 8.79 28.34
CA LYS A 163 -3.69 8.71 28.12
C LYS A 163 -4.31 10.10 28.27
N ASP A 164 -4.05 10.98 27.33
CA ASP A 164 -4.85 12.16 27.10
C ASP A 164 -6.00 11.72 26.20
N TYR A 165 -7.12 11.49 26.88
CA TYR A 165 -8.46 11.24 26.39
C TYR A 165 -8.68 11.69 24.93
N PHE A 166 -8.64 10.74 23.99
CA PHE A 166 -9.52 10.79 22.83
C PHE A 166 -10.94 10.55 23.33
N SER A 167 -11.52 11.56 23.98
CA SER A 167 -12.97 11.58 24.13
C SER A 167 -13.50 11.81 22.72
N GLU A 168 -14.19 10.81 22.17
CA GLU A 168 -15.20 11.09 21.16
C GLU A 168 -16.08 12.21 21.75
N PRO A 169 -16.25 13.35 21.07
CA PRO A 169 -17.10 14.41 21.60
C PRO A 169 -18.49 13.82 21.82
N ASP A 170 -18.91 13.84 23.09
CA ASP A 170 -20.25 13.45 23.51
C ASP A 170 -21.26 14.20 22.63
N ALA A 171 -22.08 13.42 21.93
CA ALA A 171 -22.95 13.91 20.86
C ALA A 171 -24.10 14.75 21.45
N GLY A 172 -23.81 16.02 21.73
CA GLY A 172 -24.79 17.07 21.99
C GLY A 172 -25.49 17.58 20.72
N SER A 173 -25.60 16.78 19.66
CA SER A 173 -26.40 17.09 18.47
C SER A 173 -27.23 15.87 18.11
N GLY A 174 -28.54 16.05 17.95
CA GLY A 174 -29.55 14.99 17.76
C GLY A 174 -29.47 14.26 16.41
N HIS A 175 -28.28 13.90 15.94
CA HIS A 175 -28.10 13.10 14.75
C HIS A 175 -28.53 11.66 15.00
N MET A 176 -29.34 11.11 14.09
CA MET A 176 -29.72 9.70 14.14
C MET A 176 -28.47 8.82 14.13
N HIS A 177 -28.28 8.04 15.20
CA HIS A 177 -27.17 7.10 15.29
C HIS A 177 -27.39 5.97 14.27
N ILE A 178 -26.74 6.06 13.11
CA ILE A 178 -26.76 4.98 12.10
C ILE A 178 -25.91 3.83 12.62
N LYS A 179 -26.50 2.65 12.81
CA LYS A 179 -25.76 1.46 13.21
C LYS A 179 -25.06 0.86 11.98
N ARG A 180 -23.74 1.06 11.89
CA ARG A 180 -22.88 0.53 10.83
C ARG A 180 -22.57 -0.95 11.04
N ARG A 181 -22.32 -1.69 9.95
CA ARG A 181 -21.92 -3.11 10.06
C ARG A 181 -20.48 -3.24 10.55
N THR A 182 -20.18 -4.32 11.28
CA THR A 182 -18.85 -4.58 11.86
C THR A 182 -18.16 -5.80 11.24
N ARG A 183 -18.81 -6.48 10.29
CA ARG A 183 -18.29 -7.64 9.57
C ARG A 183 -18.89 -7.73 8.18
N LEU A 184 -18.18 -8.40 7.28
CA LEU A 184 -18.71 -8.82 5.99
C LEU A 184 -19.63 -10.06 6.16
N PRO A 185 -20.47 -10.38 5.18
CA PRO A 185 -21.19 -11.64 5.13
C PRO A 185 -20.26 -12.86 5.19
N ASP A 186 -20.75 -13.98 5.72
CA ASP A 186 -20.02 -15.23 5.66
C ASP A 186 -19.97 -15.72 4.20
N PRO A 187 -18.80 -16.23 3.72
CA PRO A 187 -18.65 -16.59 2.31
C PRO A 187 -19.53 -17.79 1.94
N ALA A 188 -20.29 -17.67 0.86
CA ALA A 188 -21.17 -18.73 0.35
C ALA A 188 -20.40 -19.92 -0.23
N GLU A 189 -19.24 -19.67 -0.84
CA GLU A 189 -18.39 -20.68 -1.48
C GLU A 189 -17.02 -20.80 -0.78
N LYS A 190 -16.35 -21.94 -0.98
CA LYS A 190 -14.97 -22.12 -0.53
C LYS A 190 -14.01 -21.47 -1.51
N GLU A 191 -13.09 -20.67 -0.99
CA GLU A 191 -12.05 -20.05 -1.79
C GLU A 191 -11.12 -21.08 -2.45
N ARG A 192 -10.73 -20.80 -3.69
CA ARG A 192 -9.70 -21.55 -4.42
C ARG A 192 -8.37 -20.80 -4.35
N GLY A 193 -7.30 -21.51 -3.99
CA GLY A 193 -5.94 -20.94 -4.03
C GLY A 193 -5.46 -20.76 -5.47
N VAL A 194 -5.33 -19.52 -5.92
CA VAL A 194 -4.79 -19.18 -7.25
C VAL A 194 -3.49 -18.41 -7.10
N SER A 195 -2.45 -18.80 -7.84
CA SER A 195 -1.16 -18.08 -7.81
C SER A 195 -1.24 -16.80 -8.63
N LEU A 196 -0.93 -15.64 -8.01
CA LEU A 196 -0.85 -14.36 -8.74
C LEU A 196 0.21 -14.42 -9.84
N TRP A 197 1.38 -15.02 -9.52
CA TRP A 197 2.50 -15.12 -10.45
C TRP A 197 2.15 -15.89 -11.73
N SER A 198 1.37 -16.98 -11.63
CA SER A 198 0.99 -17.75 -12.83
C SER A 198 0.15 -16.92 -13.81
N MET A 199 -0.55 -15.89 -13.33
CA MET A 199 -1.40 -15.00 -14.13
C MET A 199 -0.62 -13.82 -14.76
N ILE A 200 0.45 -13.33 -14.11
CA ILE A 200 1.15 -12.10 -14.53
C ILE A 200 2.55 -12.33 -15.10
N LYS A 201 3.09 -13.55 -15.04
CA LYS A 201 4.44 -13.87 -15.52
C LYS A 201 4.73 -13.44 -16.97
N ASP A 202 3.72 -13.42 -17.83
CA ASP A 202 3.85 -13.07 -19.25
C ASP A 202 3.69 -11.55 -19.52
N ASN A 203 3.49 -10.76 -18.45
CA ASN A 203 3.27 -9.32 -18.48
C ASN A 203 4.43 -8.50 -17.87
N VAL A 204 5.58 -9.12 -17.60
CA VAL A 204 6.79 -8.43 -17.12
C VAL A 204 7.16 -7.27 -18.06
N GLY A 205 7.36 -6.08 -17.49
CA GLY A 205 7.70 -4.85 -18.22
C GLY A 205 6.52 -4.16 -18.92
N LYS A 206 5.30 -4.71 -18.86
CA LYS A 206 4.08 -4.10 -19.40
C LYS A 206 3.30 -3.35 -18.32
N ASP A 207 2.37 -2.52 -18.76
CA ASP A 207 1.32 -1.93 -17.91
C ASP A 207 0.31 -3.02 -17.51
N LEU A 208 0.21 -3.29 -16.21
CA LEU A 208 -0.67 -4.33 -15.67
C LEU A 208 -2.13 -3.92 -15.59
N THR A 209 -2.48 -2.65 -15.78
CA THR A 209 -3.88 -2.18 -15.79
C THR A 209 -4.72 -2.89 -16.85
N ARG A 210 -4.08 -3.40 -17.92
CA ARG A 210 -4.71 -4.12 -19.03
C ARG A 210 -4.85 -5.63 -18.79
N VAL A 211 -4.30 -6.16 -17.69
CA VAL A 211 -4.38 -7.58 -17.36
C VAL A 211 -5.64 -7.83 -16.53
N CYS A 212 -6.57 -8.60 -17.09
CA CYS A 212 -7.77 -9.05 -16.39
C CYS A 212 -7.37 -10.17 -15.42
N LEU A 213 -7.31 -9.85 -14.12
CA LEU A 213 -7.06 -10.83 -13.06
C LEU A 213 -8.38 -11.49 -12.64
N PRO A 214 -8.39 -12.75 -12.18
CA PRO A 214 -9.55 -13.35 -11.54
C PRO A 214 -10.07 -12.52 -10.35
N VAL A 215 -11.35 -12.67 -10.02
CA VAL A 215 -11.98 -11.95 -8.91
C VAL A 215 -11.36 -12.24 -7.54
N TYR A 216 -10.67 -13.37 -7.38
CA TYR A 216 -9.95 -13.73 -6.14
C TYR A 216 -8.84 -12.76 -5.75
N PHE A 217 -8.32 -11.96 -6.69
CA PHE A 217 -7.34 -10.91 -6.41
C PHE A 217 -7.99 -9.56 -6.12
N ASN A 218 -9.32 -9.49 -6.10
CA ASN A 218 -10.05 -8.30 -5.75
C ASN A 218 -10.46 -8.27 -4.28
N GLU A 219 -10.62 -7.05 -3.76
CA GLU A 219 -11.36 -6.78 -2.52
C GLU A 219 -12.76 -6.25 -2.89
N PRO A 220 -13.79 -6.42 -2.04
CA PRO A 220 -15.18 -6.09 -2.36
C PRO A 220 -15.48 -4.58 -2.26
N ILE A 221 -14.55 -3.76 -2.72
CA ILE A 221 -14.68 -2.31 -2.88
C ILE A 221 -14.11 -1.86 -4.22
N SER A 222 -14.62 -0.76 -4.76
CA SER A 222 -14.13 -0.13 -5.98
C SER A 222 -13.06 0.92 -5.67
N SER A 223 -12.32 1.36 -6.68
CA SER A 223 -11.39 2.49 -6.51
C SER A 223 -12.11 3.80 -6.12
N LEU A 224 -13.42 3.94 -6.41
CA LEU A 224 -14.24 5.08 -5.96
C LEU A 224 -14.43 5.07 -4.45
N GLN A 225 -14.68 3.89 -3.87
CA GLN A 225 -14.76 3.67 -2.43
C GLN A 225 -13.38 3.81 -1.76
N LYS A 226 -12.32 3.34 -2.42
CA LYS A 226 -10.94 3.51 -1.92
C LYS A 226 -10.55 4.99 -1.78
N CYS A 227 -11.07 5.88 -2.62
CA CYS A 227 -10.90 7.33 -2.44
C CYS A 227 -11.56 7.85 -1.16
N PHE A 228 -12.74 7.34 -0.79
CA PHE A 228 -13.38 7.72 0.46
C PHE A 228 -12.67 7.13 1.69
N GLU A 229 -11.96 6.01 1.53
CA GLU A 229 -11.17 5.41 2.60
C GLU A 229 -10.07 6.34 3.14
N ASP A 230 -9.58 7.30 2.32
CA ASP A 230 -8.65 8.35 2.76
C ASP A 230 -9.24 9.25 3.87
N LEU A 231 -10.57 9.28 4.00
CA LEU A 231 -11.30 10.08 5.00
C LEU A 231 -11.59 9.31 6.29
N GLU A 232 -10.98 8.13 6.51
CA GLU A 232 -11.11 7.36 7.76
C GLU A 232 -10.83 8.25 8.99
N TYR A 233 -9.75 9.03 8.91
CA TYR A 233 -9.26 9.94 9.96
C TYR A 233 -9.65 11.41 9.70
N SER A 234 -10.81 11.67 9.10
CA SER A 234 -11.30 13.03 8.78
C SER A 234 -11.39 13.98 9.98
N TYR A 235 -11.44 13.47 11.22
CA TYR A 235 -11.44 14.30 12.42
C TYR A 235 -10.19 15.18 12.54
N LEU A 236 -9.07 14.78 11.92
CA LEU A 236 -7.86 15.61 11.84
C LEU A 236 -8.12 16.92 11.11
N LEU A 237 -9.02 16.91 10.11
CA LEU A 237 -9.41 18.11 9.38
C LEU A 237 -10.37 18.99 10.20
N ASP A 238 -11.28 18.37 10.97
CA ASP A 238 -12.12 19.10 11.95
C ASP A 238 -11.23 19.80 12.99
N GLN A 239 -10.20 19.13 13.51
CA GLN A 239 -9.21 19.72 14.41
C GLN A 239 -8.39 20.82 13.75
N ALA A 240 -7.93 20.61 12.50
CA ALA A 240 -7.19 21.61 11.73
C ALA A 240 -8.02 22.89 11.51
N TYR A 241 -9.33 22.75 11.27
CA TYR A 241 -10.24 23.87 11.12
C TYR A 241 -10.31 24.70 12.41
N GLU A 242 -10.55 24.06 13.56
CA GLU A 242 -10.62 24.74 14.87
C GLU A 242 -9.27 25.37 15.28
N TYR A 243 -8.14 24.75 14.95
CA TYR A 243 -6.82 25.36 15.18
C TYR A 243 -6.63 26.66 14.41
N GLY A 244 -7.02 26.73 13.14
CA GLY A 244 -6.90 28.00 12.43
C GLY A 244 -7.94 29.05 12.87
N LYS A 245 -9.14 28.65 13.30
CA LYS A 245 -10.10 29.58 13.93
C LYS A 245 -9.57 30.21 15.21
N SER A 246 -8.76 29.47 15.96
CA SER A 246 -8.06 29.97 17.15
C SER A 246 -6.72 30.67 16.84
N GLY A 247 -6.37 30.83 15.56
CA GLY A 247 -5.14 31.51 15.11
C GLY A 247 -3.87 30.66 15.17
N ASN A 248 -3.98 29.35 15.41
CA ASN A 248 -2.85 28.42 15.46
C ASN A 248 -2.61 27.73 14.11
N SER A 249 -2.03 28.47 13.17
CA SER A 249 -1.75 27.98 11.81
C SER A 249 -0.75 26.81 11.79
N LEU A 250 0.18 26.73 12.77
CA LEU A 250 1.14 25.63 12.84
C LEU A 250 0.45 24.31 13.16
N LEU A 251 -0.41 24.28 14.19
CA LEU A 251 -1.17 23.07 14.51
C LEU A 251 -2.17 22.70 13.40
N ARG A 252 -2.73 23.69 12.70
CA ARG A 252 -3.51 23.42 11.48
C ARG A 252 -2.68 22.67 10.45
N ALA A 253 -1.51 23.20 10.07
CA ALA A 253 -0.64 22.57 9.06
C ALA A 253 -0.16 21.17 9.50
N LEU A 254 0.14 20.98 10.79
CA LEU A 254 0.50 19.67 11.35
C LEU A 254 -0.64 18.65 11.27
N ASN A 255 -1.89 19.06 11.51
CA ASN A 255 -3.05 18.18 11.38
C ASN A 255 -3.34 17.83 9.91
N VAL A 256 -3.14 18.77 8.98
CA VAL A 256 -3.21 18.48 7.53
C VAL A 256 -2.13 17.48 7.12
N ALA A 257 -0.90 17.64 7.62
CA ALA A 257 0.18 16.68 7.40
C ALA A 257 -0.16 15.28 7.95
N ALA A 258 -0.70 15.21 9.16
CA ALA A 258 -1.16 13.96 9.76
C ALA A 258 -2.27 13.31 8.93
N PHE A 259 -3.25 14.09 8.46
CA PHE A 259 -4.33 13.61 7.60
C PHE A 259 -3.77 13.00 6.31
N ALA A 260 -2.86 13.71 5.63
CA ALA A 260 -2.25 13.24 4.39
C ALA A 260 -1.46 11.93 4.54
N VAL A 261 -0.78 11.73 5.69
CA VAL A 261 -0.09 10.46 6.02
C VAL A 261 -1.09 9.36 6.37
N SER A 262 -2.14 9.68 7.15
CA SER A 262 -3.10 8.71 7.65
C SER A 262 -3.85 7.94 6.55
N GLY A 263 -3.99 8.54 5.35
CA GLY A 263 -4.61 7.89 4.18
C GLY A 263 -3.86 6.63 3.69
N TYR A 264 -2.61 6.44 4.10
CA TYR A 264 -1.83 5.23 3.80
C TYR A 264 -2.05 4.10 4.80
N ALA A 265 -2.52 4.38 6.02
CA ALA A 265 -2.60 3.35 7.07
C ALA A 265 -3.47 2.15 6.68
N SER A 266 -4.52 2.39 5.89
CA SER A 266 -5.44 1.34 5.42
C SER A 266 -4.87 0.36 4.40
N THR A 267 -3.67 0.63 3.86
CA THR A 267 -3.01 -0.26 2.88
C THR A 267 -2.26 -1.40 3.55
N GLU A 268 -1.91 -1.27 4.84
CA GLU A 268 -1.10 -2.27 5.53
C GLU A 268 -1.82 -3.62 5.53
N GLY A 269 -1.09 -4.66 5.14
CA GLY A 269 -1.61 -6.03 5.02
C GLY A 269 -2.66 -6.26 3.91
N ARG A 270 -2.99 -5.26 3.09
CA ARG A 270 -3.88 -5.43 1.93
C ARG A 270 -3.15 -6.01 0.73
N HIS A 271 -3.59 -7.20 0.32
CA HIS A 271 -3.00 -7.95 -0.80
C HIS A 271 -3.92 -8.04 -2.01
N CYS A 272 -5.15 -7.53 -1.90
CA CYS A 272 -6.15 -7.53 -2.96
C CYS A 272 -6.28 -6.13 -3.58
N LYS A 273 -6.60 -6.07 -4.88
CA LYS A 273 -6.84 -4.80 -5.59
C LYS A 273 -8.32 -4.41 -5.52
N PRO A 274 -8.67 -3.13 -5.38
CA PRO A 274 -10.06 -2.71 -5.56
C PRO A 274 -10.53 -2.97 -7.00
N PHE A 275 -11.84 -3.04 -7.20
CA PHE A 275 -12.42 -3.09 -8.54
C PHE A 275 -12.13 -1.80 -9.30
N ASN A 276 -11.67 -1.93 -10.55
CA ASN A 276 -11.61 -0.80 -11.46
C ASN A 276 -13.05 -0.40 -11.81
N PRO A 277 -13.49 0.84 -11.51
CA PRO A 277 -14.88 1.24 -11.75
C PRO A 277 -15.21 1.24 -13.25
N LEU A 278 -16.47 1.15 -13.63
CA LEU A 278 -16.94 1.38 -15.02
C LEU A 278 -16.94 2.88 -15.33
N LEU A 279 -16.85 3.25 -16.62
CA LEU A 279 -16.93 4.66 -17.02
C LEU A 279 -18.32 5.21 -16.63
N GLY A 280 -18.37 6.31 -15.89
CA GLY A 280 -19.60 6.86 -15.31
C GLY A 280 -20.12 6.13 -14.06
N GLU A 281 -19.38 5.15 -13.52
CA GLU A 281 -19.68 4.60 -12.19
C GLU A 281 -19.48 5.68 -11.13
N THR A 282 -20.37 5.70 -10.13
CA THR A 282 -20.41 6.68 -9.05
C THR A 282 -20.34 6.02 -7.68
N TYR A 283 -19.97 6.76 -6.65
CA TYR A 283 -20.11 6.34 -5.26
C TYR A 283 -20.38 7.55 -4.38
N GLU A 284 -21.45 7.49 -3.59
CA GLU A 284 -21.71 8.46 -2.52
C GLU A 284 -21.29 7.93 -1.15
N ALA A 285 -21.03 8.83 -0.20
CA ALA A 285 -21.01 8.47 1.21
C ALA A 285 -21.52 9.64 2.06
N ASP A 286 -22.69 9.43 2.65
CA ASP A 286 -23.31 10.34 3.62
C ASP A 286 -23.07 9.74 5.03
N PHE A 287 -22.16 10.36 5.78
CA PHE A 287 -21.78 9.96 7.14
C PHE A 287 -22.06 11.11 8.11
N PRO A 288 -23.33 11.34 8.50
CA PRO A 288 -23.72 12.40 9.45
C PRO A 288 -22.96 12.33 10.77
N GLU A 289 -22.65 11.13 11.25
CA GLU A 289 -21.88 10.90 12.48
C GLU A 289 -20.44 11.45 12.40
N LYS A 290 -19.85 11.50 11.21
CA LYS A 290 -18.55 12.16 10.94
C LYS A 290 -18.73 13.59 10.41
N GLY A 291 -19.95 13.98 10.06
CA GLY A 291 -20.27 15.23 9.38
C GLY A 291 -19.71 15.31 7.96
N LEU A 292 -19.73 14.20 7.22
CA LEU A 292 -19.17 14.10 5.87
C LEU A 292 -20.25 13.85 4.82
N ARG A 293 -20.13 14.53 3.68
CA ARG A 293 -20.78 14.18 2.42
C ARG A 293 -19.74 14.04 1.33
N PHE A 294 -19.50 12.80 0.91
CA PHE A 294 -18.54 12.48 -0.13
C PHE A 294 -19.24 11.99 -1.39
N PHE A 295 -18.67 12.34 -2.54
CA PHE A 295 -19.11 11.86 -3.83
C PHE A 295 -17.90 11.65 -4.77
N SER A 296 -17.92 10.57 -5.55
CA SER A 296 -16.93 10.32 -6.58
C SER A 296 -17.52 9.70 -7.84
N GLU A 297 -16.86 9.94 -8.96
CA GLU A 297 -17.24 9.46 -10.30
C GLU A 297 -16.00 9.00 -11.06
N LYS A 298 -16.12 7.93 -11.85
CA LYS A 298 -15.10 7.61 -12.86
C LYS A 298 -15.30 8.47 -14.10
N VAL A 299 -14.53 9.55 -14.17
CA VAL A 299 -14.63 10.62 -15.18
C VAL A 299 -13.85 10.36 -16.47
N SER A 300 -13.00 9.34 -16.52
CA SER A 300 -12.32 8.92 -17.76
C SER A 300 -11.85 7.47 -17.69
N HIS A 301 -11.84 6.78 -18.83
CA HIS A 301 -11.31 5.42 -18.94
C HIS A 301 -9.88 5.38 -19.49
N HIS A 302 -9.55 6.27 -20.44
CA HIS A 302 -8.21 6.35 -21.04
C HIS A 302 -7.70 7.80 -21.10
N PRO A 303 -6.86 8.24 -20.14
CA PRO A 303 -6.39 7.50 -18.96
C PRO A 303 -7.54 7.20 -17.97
N THR A 304 -7.35 6.23 -17.07
CA THR A 304 -8.35 5.94 -16.03
C THR A 304 -8.27 7.02 -14.96
N VAL A 305 -9.27 7.90 -14.91
CA VAL A 305 -9.34 9.02 -13.96
C VAL A 305 -10.59 8.87 -13.11
N ILE A 306 -10.40 9.04 -11.81
CA ILE A 306 -11.46 9.13 -10.80
C ILE A 306 -11.41 10.53 -10.24
N ALA A 307 -12.56 11.19 -10.16
CA ALA A 307 -12.71 12.46 -9.47
C ALA A 307 -13.52 12.27 -8.20
N CYS A 308 -13.15 12.98 -7.13
CA CYS A 308 -13.87 12.97 -5.87
C CYS A 308 -14.04 14.37 -5.30
N HIS A 309 -15.06 14.50 -4.47
CA HIS A 309 -15.39 15.71 -3.72
C HIS A 309 -15.99 15.32 -2.37
N CYS A 310 -15.60 16.01 -1.31
CA CYS A 310 -16.11 15.84 0.03
C CYS A 310 -16.34 17.20 0.68
N GLU A 311 -17.49 17.33 1.34
CA GLU A 311 -17.79 18.41 2.25
C GLU A 311 -17.70 17.89 3.69
N GLY A 312 -16.99 18.61 4.53
CA GLY A 312 -16.87 18.37 5.97
C GLY A 312 -17.32 19.59 6.79
N LYS A 313 -16.93 19.64 8.08
CA LYS A 313 -17.31 20.73 8.99
C LYS A 313 -16.39 21.94 8.81
N GLY A 314 -16.75 22.80 7.85
CA GLY A 314 -16.02 24.03 7.56
C GLY A 314 -14.77 23.84 6.69
N TRP A 315 -14.71 22.71 6.00
CA TRP A 315 -13.68 22.39 5.04
C TRP A 315 -14.25 21.58 3.87
N LYS A 316 -13.59 21.68 2.72
CA LYS A 316 -13.89 20.93 1.49
C LYS A 316 -12.64 20.24 1.00
N PHE A 317 -12.78 18.99 0.59
CA PHE A 317 -11.70 18.17 0.04
C PHE A 317 -12.09 17.69 -1.35
N TRP A 318 -11.19 17.78 -2.31
CA TRP A 318 -11.44 17.24 -3.64
C TRP A 318 -10.13 16.88 -4.33
N GLY A 319 -10.26 16.12 -5.41
CA GLY A 319 -9.16 15.86 -6.31
C GLY A 319 -9.59 14.92 -7.41
N ASP A 320 -8.73 14.78 -8.40
CA ASP A 320 -8.79 13.68 -9.32
C ASP A 320 -7.47 12.90 -9.28
N THR A 321 -7.55 11.61 -9.56
CA THR A 321 -6.39 10.74 -9.53
C THR A 321 -6.45 9.76 -10.69
N ASN A 322 -5.31 9.67 -11.36
CA ASN A 322 -4.94 8.61 -12.29
C ASN A 322 -3.88 7.73 -11.64
N LEU A 323 -3.85 6.44 -11.96
CA LEU A 323 -2.86 5.50 -11.45
C LEU A 323 -2.00 4.99 -12.60
N ARG A 324 -0.70 5.31 -12.58
CA ARG A 324 0.28 4.68 -13.47
C ARG A 324 0.87 3.46 -12.79
N SER A 325 0.85 2.31 -13.46
CA SER A 325 1.42 1.08 -12.93
C SER A 325 2.55 0.56 -13.80
N LYS A 326 3.61 0.07 -13.18
CA LYS A 326 4.74 -0.56 -13.87
C LYS A 326 5.17 -1.84 -13.17
N PHE A 327 5.23 -2.94 -13.91
CA PHE A 327 5.67 -4.23 -13.38
C PHE A 327 7.15 -4.48 -13.64
N TRP A 328 7.93 -4.54 -12.56
CA TRP A 328 9.37 -4.76 -12.56
C TRP A 328 9.76 -6.25 -12.37
N GLY A 329 8.81 -7.16 -12.54
CA GLY A 329 9.02 -8.61 -12.40
C GLY A 329 8.93 -9.10 -10.95
N ARG A 330 9.68 -8.49 -10.02
CA ARG A 330 9.61 -8.82 -8.58
C ARG A 330 8.63 -7.96 -7.81
N SER A 331 8.36 -6.77 -8.30
CA SER A 331 7.51 -5.77 -7.67
C SER A 331 6.66 -5.03 -8.70
N ILE A 332 5.54 -4.48 -8.25
CA ILE A 332 4.69 -3.58 -9.02
C ILE A 332 4.81 -2.20 -8.39
N GLN A 333 5.23 -1.21 -9.18
CA GLN A 333 5.24 0.19 -8.76
C GLN A 333 3.94 0.85 -9.22
N ILE A 334 3.28 1.54 -8.30
CA ILE A 334 2.05 2.29 -8.51
C ILE A 334 2.36 3.75 -8.19
N GLU A 335 2.24 4.59 -9.20
CA GLU A 335 2.48 6.02 -9.11
C GLU A 335 1.15 6.76 -9.28
N PRO A 336 0.61 7.35 -8.21
CA PRO A 336 -0.57 8.19 -8.29
C PRO A 336 -0.22 9.53 -8.96
N VAL A 337 -1.02 9.90 -9.96
CA VAL A 337 -0.91 11.16 -10.69
C VAL A 337 -2.17 11.96 -10.43
N GLY A 338 -2.03 13.13 -9.82
CA GLY A 338 -3.15 13.98 -9.43
C GLY A 338 -2.79 14.84 -8.22
N VAL A 339 -3.61 15.86 -7.97
CA VAL A 339 -3.45 16.77 -6.84
C VAL A 339 -4.70 16.68 -5.98
N LEU A 340 -4.50 16.34 -4.71
CA LEU A 340 -5.51 16.47 -3.67
C LEU A 340 -5.49 17.89 -3.15
N SER A 341 -6.67 18.47 -2.98
CA SER A 341 -6.85 19.84 -2.51
C SER A 341 -7.80 19.86 -1.31
N LEU A 342 -7.44 20.66 -0.31
CA LEU A 342 -8.22 20.92 0.88
C LEU A 342 -8.37 22.43 1.00
N GLU A 343 -9.60 22.90 1.20
CA GLU A 343 -9.92 24.31 1.44
C GLU A 343 -10.72 24.43 2.74
N PHE A 344 -10.32 25.36 3.61
CA PHE A 344 -11.09 25.75 4.79
C PHE A 344 -11.98 26.96 4.50
N ASP A 345 -13.07 27.17 5.26
CA ASP A 345 -14.01 28.29 5.04
C ASP A 345 -13.35 29.68 5.06
N ASP A 346 -12.23 29.82 5.76
CA ASP A 346 -11.49 31.07 5.80
C ASP A 346 -10.70 31.34 4.49
N GLY A 347 -10.65 30.39 3.55
CA GLY A 347 -9.98 30.48 2.25
C GLY A 347 -8.53 29.97 2.24
N GLU A 348 -8.04 29.38 3.33
CA GLU A 348 -6.74 28.67 3.32
C GLU A 348 -6.85 27.36 2.55
N ILE A 349 -5.88 27.12 1.66
CA ILE A 349 -5.84 25.96 0.79
C ILE A 349 -4.53 25.22 1.00
N PHE A 350 -4.62 23.89 1.13
CA PHE A 350 -3.49 22.96 1.11
C PHE A 350 -3.62 22.02 -0.08
N GLN A 351 -2.52 21.79 -0.80
CA GLN A 351 -2.47 20.89 -1.96
C GLN A 351 -1.28 19.94 -1.88
N TRP A 352 -1.51 18.67 -2.21
CA TRP A 352 -0.44 17.67 -2.24
C TRP A 352 -0.73 16.55 -3.24
N SER A 353 0.32 15.86 -3.65
CA SER A 353 0.22 14.61 -4.40
C SER A 353 0.62 13.44 -3.52
N LYS A 354 -0.03 12.29 -3.73
CA LYS A 354 0.33 11.04 -3.07
C LYS A 354 1.72 10.56 -3.52
N VAL A 355 2.44 9.90 -2.63
CA VAL A 355 3.73 9.25 -2.91
C VAL A 355 3.56 7.90 -3.62
N THR A 356 4.68 7.37 -4.13
CA THR A 356 4.69 6.08 -4.84
C THR A 356 4.41 4.93 -3.88
N THR A 357 3.66 3.93 -4.35
CA THR A 357 3.47 2.66 -3.66
C THR A 357 4.18 1.55 -4.43
N THR A 358 4.97 0.73 -3.76
CA THR A 358 5.56 -0.48 -4.35
C THR A 358 4.98 -1.71 -3.68
N ILE A 359 4.44 -2.64 -4.48
CA ILE A 359 4.00 -3.96 -4.03
C ILE A 359 5.14 -4.95 -4.27
N TYR A 360 5.68 -5.53 -3.20
CA TYR A 360 6.80 -6.46 -3.24
C TYR A 360 6.33 -7.92 -3.18
N ASN A 361 7.28 -8.85 -3.33
CA ASN A 361 7.10 -10.29 -3.18
C ASN A 361 6.05 -10.91 -4.13
N ILE A 362 5.87 -10.32 -5.31
CA ILE A 362 4.96 -10.80 -6.35
C ILE A 362 5.31 -12.24 -6.78
N LEU A 363 6.61 -12.60 -6.74
CA LEU A 363 7.10 -13.92 -7.11
C LEU A 363 7.08 -14.91 -5.95
N LEU A 364 7.64 -14.50 -4.81
CA LEU A 364 8.01 -15.36 -3.69
C LEU A 364 7.76 -14.61 -2.37
N GLY A 365 7.09 -15.28 -1.42
CA GLY A 365 6.78 -14.72 -0.11
C GLY A 365 5.36 -14.15 -0.02
N LYS A 366 5.05 -13.56 1.13
CA LYS A 366 3.80 -12.82 1.36
C LYS A 366 3.92 -11.46 0.67
N LEU A 367 2.88 -11.09 -0.09
CA LEU A 367 2.74 -9.76 -0.66
C LEU A 367 2.69 -8.73 0.47
N TYR A 368 3.43 -7.64 0.30
CA TYR A 368 3.33 -6.46 1.13
C TYR A 368 3.48 -5.22 0.25
N CYS A 369 2.94 -4.11 0.70
CA CYS A 369 3.11 -2.81 0.06
C CYS A 369 3.97 -1.91 0.95
N ASP A 370 4.77 -1.08 0.33
CA ASP A 370 5.47 0.01 1.00
C ASP A 370 5.26 1.31 0.22
N HIS A 371 5.39 2.43 0.93
CA HIS A 371 5.19 3.77 0.41
C HIS A 371 6.50 4.53 0.51
N HIS A 372 6.91 5.18 -0.58
CA HIS A 372 8.19 5.89 -0.62
C HIS A 372 8.15 7.12 -1.52
N GLY A 373 9.05 8.05 -1.22
CA GLY A 373 9.18 9.32 -1.93
C GLY A 373 8.93 10.52 -1.04
N ILE A 374 8.85 11.69 -1.66
CA ILE A 374 8.67 12.96 -0.96
C ILE A 374 7.27 13.49 -1.25
N MET A 375 6.47 13.64 -0.21
CA MET A 375 5.20 14.36 -0.23
C MET A 375 5.45 15.83 0.05
N GLN A 376 4.97 16.68 -0.85
CA GLN A 376 5.02 18.13 -0.72
C GLN A 376 3.59 18.65 -0.50
N ILE A 377 3.31 19.10 0.72
CA ILE A 377 2.03 19.72 1.09
C ILE A 377 2.22 21.23 1.04
N ARG A 378 1.68 21.85 -0.02
CA ARG A 378 1.81 23.28 -0.27
C ARG A 378 0.60 24.01 0.30
N GLY A 379 0.83 24.88 1.28
CA GLY A 379 -0.17 25.82 1.77
C GLY A 379 -0.08 27.15 1.01
N ASN A 380 -1.21 27.83 0.81
CA ASN A 380 -1.25 29.17 0.18
C ASN A 380 -1.02 30.33 1.16
N ARG A 381 -0.82 30.04 2.46
CA ARG A 381 -0.59 31.04 3.52
C ARG A 381 0.75 30.85 4.22
N GLN A 382 0.73 30.55 5.53
CA GLN A 382 1.91 30.67 6.40
C GLN A 382 2.83 29.47 6.33
N TYR A 383 2.29 28.26 6.18
CA TYR A 383 3.05 27.03 6.35
C TYR A 383 2.89 26.08 5.17
N SER A 384 3.96 25.34 4.88
CA SER A 384 3.98 24.18 3.99
C SER A 384 4.73 23.03 4.66
N CYS A 385 4.46 21.79 4.25
CA CYS A 385 5.04 20.60 4.88
C CYS A 385 5.79 19.77 3.83
N THR A 386 7.00 19.34 4.15
CA THR A 386 7.75 18.34 3.38
C THR A 386 7.86 17.07 4.20
N LEU A 387 7.31 15.96 3.69
CA LEU A 387 7.36 14.65 4.36
C LEU A 387 8.04 13.63 3.44
N LYS A 388 9.03 12.91 3.97
CA LYS A 388 9.73 11.83 3.29
C LYS A 388 9.24 10.50 3.84
N PHE A 389 8.73 9.67 2.95
CA PHE A 389 8.44 8.27 3.20
C PHE A 389 9.71 7.48 2.85
N LYS A 390 10.34 6.86 3.85
CA LYS A 390 11.60 6.13 3.69
C LYS A 390 11.32 4.82 2.95
N GLU A 391 11.96 4.63 1.80
CA GLU A 391 11.93 3.36 1.09
C GLU A 391 12.57 2.27 1.95
N GLN A 392 11.84 1.16 2.13
CA GLN A 392 12.33 0.05 2.93
C GLN A 392 13.50 -0.69 2.26
N SER A 393 14.65 -0.70 2.94
CA SER A 393 15.77 -1.59 2.63
C SER A 393 15.64 -2.94 3.34
N ILE A 394 16.24 -4.00 2.79
CA ILE A 394 16.29 -5.33 3.43
C ILE A 394 17.10 -5.27 4.75
N LEU A 395 17.95 -4.24 4.91
CA LEU A 395 18.73 -3.99 6.11
C LEU A 395 17.96 -3.27 7.21
N ASP A 396 16.89 -2.57 6.87
CA ASP A 396 16.15 -1.72 7.82
C ASP A 396 15.37 -2.58 8.82
N ARG A 397 15.66 -2.39 10.10
CA ARG A 397 14.93 -3.04 11.21
C ARG A 397 13.60 -2.38 11.52
N ASN A 398 13.41 -1.15 11.06
CA ASN A 398 12.27 -0.32 11.41
C ASN A 398 11.59 0.19 10.12
N PRO A 399 10.62 -0.55 9.58
CA PRO A 399 9.97 -0.22 8.31
C PRO A 399 8.97 0.93 8.44
N HIS A 400 8.42 1.35 7.30
CA HIS A 400 7.26 2.25 7.19
C HIS A 400 7.49 3.68 7.72
N GLN A 401 8.75 4.10 7.84
CA GLN A 401 9.09 5.39 8.44
C GLN A 401 8.64 6.57 7.58
N VAL A 402 8.09 7.57 8.26
CA VAL A 402 7.82 8.89 7.70
C VAL A 402 8.54 9.92 8.56
N SER A 403 9.27 10.84 7.93
CA SER A 403 9.91 11.96 8.62
C SER A 403 9.93 13.21 7.75
N GLY A 404 9.95 14.37 8.37
CA GLY A 404 9.86 15.62 7.63
C GLY A 404 9.71 16.82 8.54
N PHE A 405 9.26 17.92 7.96
CA PHE A 405 9.17 19.19 8.66
C PHE A 405 8.07 20.09 8.09
N VAL A 406 7.60 20.99 8.94
CA VAL A 406 6.77 22.14 8.57
C VAL A 406 7.68 23.35 8.49
N GLN A 407 7.60 24.07 7.37
CA GLN A 407 8.37 25.29 7.12
C GLN A 407 7.41 26.46 6.91
N ASP A 408 7.84 27.65 7.30
CA ASP A 408 7.11 28.87 7.04
C ASP A 408 7.40 29.45 5.63
N VAL A 409 6.82 30.60 5.32
CA VAL A 409 7.04 31.31 4.04
C VAL A 409 8.48 31.79 3.81
N THR A 410 9.28 31.89 4.87
CA THR A 410 10.70 32.27 4.80
C THR A 410 11.61 31.07 4.55
N GLY A 411 11.07 29.85 4.70
CA GLY A 411 11.81 28.61 4.63
C GLY A 411 12.38 28.16 5.98
N GLU A 412 12.08 28.87 7.06
CA GLU A 412 12.48 28.48 8.41
C GLU A 412 11.62 27.32 8.92
N LYS A 413 12.28 26.37 9.58
CA LYS A 413 11.65 25.16 10.10
C LYS A 413 10.89 25.46 11.38
N ALA A 414 9.57 25.31 11.33
CA ALA A 414 8.68 25.56 12.46
C ALA A 414 8.42 24.32 13.31
N ALA A 415 8.45 23.13 12.71
CA ALA A 415 8.29 21.86 13.42
C ALA A 415 8.93 20.70 12.67
N THR A 416 9.32 19.66 13.41
CA THR A 416 9.72 18.36 12.86
C THR A 416 8.56 17.38 13.03
N VAL A 417 8.27 16.58 11.99
CA VAL A 417 7.26 15.52 11.99
C VAL A 417 7.96 14.18 11.78
N PHE A 418 7.61 13.15 12.55
CA PHE A 418 8.19 11.81 12.39
C PHE A 418 7.28 10.71 12.94
N GLY A 419 7.42 9.49 12.43
CA GLY A 419 6.64 8.35 12.86
C GLY A 419 6.61 7.24 11.80
N LYS A 420 5.50 6.51 11.75
CA LYS A 420 5.23 5.46 10.77
C LYS A 420 3.85 5.63 10.16
N TRP A 421 3.73 5.41 8.85
CA TRP A 421 2.47 5.63 8.13
C TRP A 421 1.38 4.59 8.48
N ASP A 422 1.75 3.47 9.12
CA ASP A 422 0.87 2.36 9.51
C ASP A 422 0.54 2.32 11.02
N ASP A 423 1.14 3.18 11.84
CA ASP A 423 1.00 3.13 13.30
C ASP A 423 0.77 4.50 13.94
N THR A 424 1.78 5.36 13.99
CA THR A 424 1.72 6.61 14.75
C THR A 424 2.54 7.73 14.12
N LEU A 425 2.10 8.98 14.31
CA LEU A 425 2.82 10.18 13.89
C LEU A 425 2.95 11.16 15.06
N TYR A 426 4.14 11.72 15.21
CA TYR A 426 4.49 12.68 16.26
C TYR A 426 5.07 13.95 15.65
N TYR A 427 5.10 15.02 16.45
CA TYR A 427 5.81 16.24 16.12
C TYR A 427 6.59 16.82 17.30
N VAL A 428 7.59 17.62 16.99
CA VAL A 428 8.31 18.50 17.93
C VAL A 428 8.29 19.91 17.34
N ALA A 429 7.79 20.88 18.11
CA ALA A 429 7.78 22.29 17.71
C ALA A 429 9.17 22.93 17.88
N GLY A 430 9.54 23.82 16.97
CA GLY A 430 10.84 24.47 16.93
C GLY A 430 11.92 23.65 16.21
N ASP A 431 13.13 24.21 16.18
CA ASP A 431 14.23 23.72 15.35
C ASP A 431 15.03 22.58 16.02
N VAL A 432 15.04 22.54 17.36
CA VAL A 432 15.80 21.55 18.14
C VAL A 432 14.96 20.29 18.36
N ILE A 433 15.42 19.16 17.81
CA ILE A 433 14.78 17.86 18.01
C ILE A 433 15.06 17.36 19.44
N ASN A 434 14.15 17.68 20.36
CA ASN A 434 14.08 16.98 21.64
C ASN A 434 12.95 15.95 21.58
N LYS A 435 13.29 14.67 21.36
CA LYS A 435 12.30 13.58 21.29
C LYS A 435 11.50 13.42 22.58
N ALA A 436 12.02 13.87 23.73
CA ALA A 436 11.30 13.83 25.00
C ALA A 436 10.14 14.85 25.07
N SER A 437 10.11 15.86 24.18
CA SER A 437 9.00 16.80 24.03
C SER A 437 8.10 16.49 22.83
N ALA A 438 8.19 15.27 22.28
CA ALA A 438 7.36 14.87 21.15
C ALA A 438 5.89 14.76 21.56
N SER A 439 5.01 15.33 20.74
CA SER A 439 3.56 15.30 20.93
C SER A 439 2.92 14.42 19.84
N LEU A 440 1.91 13.64 20.22
CA LEU A 440 1.18 12.76 19.30
C LEU A 440 0.31 13.61 18.35
N LEU A 441 0.44 13.40 17.04
CA LEU A 441 -0.46 13.98 16.03
C LEU A 441 -1.57 13.01 15.65
N TRP A 442 -1.21 11.74 15.42
CA TRP A 442 -2.13 10.74 14.88
C TRP A 442 -1.70 9.34 15.29
N LYS A 443 -2.70 8.46 15.42
CA LYS A 443 -2.53 7.04 15.71
C LYS A 443 -3.53 6.23 14.89
N ALA A 444 -3.04 5.17 14.25
CA ALA A 444 -3.84 4.25 13.48
C ALA A 444 -4.85 3.52 14.37
N THR A 445 -6.06 3.34 13.84
CA THR A 445 -7.10 2.54 14.47
C THR A 445 -6.67 1.07 14.48
N LYS A 446 -6.86 0.39 15.61
CA LYS A 446 -6.57 -1.05 15.70
C LYS A 446 -7.43 -1.84 14.71
N PRO A 447 -6.92 -2.96 14.15
CA PRO A 447 -7.70 -3.83 13.29
C PRO A 447 -9.02 -4.28 13.94
N PRO A 448 -10.07 -4.51 13.15
CA PRO A 448 -11.34 -5.00 13.69
C PRO A 448 -11.14 -6.37 14.36
N PRO A 449 -11.94 -6.71 15.40
CA PRO A 449 -11.86 -8.02 16.07
C PRO A 449 -12.01 -9.21 15.12
N ASN A 450 -12.84 -9.03 14.09
CA ASN A 450 -13.05 -10.02 13.03
C ASN A 450 -12.33 -9.57 11.76
N VAL A 451 -11.03 -9.86 11.68
CA VAL A 451 -10.21 -9.52 10.53
C VAL A 451 -10.77 -10.20 9.28
N THR A 452 -11.11 -9.41 8.28
CA THR A 452 -11.60 -9.94 6.99
C THR A 452 -10.45 -10.57 6.21
N ARG A 453 -10.76 -11.47 5.27
CA ARG A 453 -9.75 -12.02 4.35
C ARG A 453 -9.02 -10.96 3.52
N TYR A 454 -9.58 -9.75 3.39
CA TYR A 454 -9.02 -8.66 2.60
C TYR A 454 -8.22 -7.66 3.46
N ASN A 455 -8.16 -7.88 4.78
CA ASN A 455 -7.58 -6.95 5.75
C ASN A 455 -8.25 -5.56 5.74
N LEU A 456 -9.57 -5.50 5.56
CA LEU A 456 -10.35 -4.26 5.66
C LEU A 456 -10.31 -3.69 7.09
N THR A 457 -10.15 -2.36 7.22
CA THR A 457 -10.33 -1.64 8.49
C THR A 457 -11.81 -1.65 8.90
N SER A 458 -12.10 -1.29 10.15
CA SER A 458 -13.49 -1.12 10.63
C SER A 458 -14.26 -0.11 9.76
N PHE A 459 -13.59 0.96 9.30
CA PHE A 459 -14.19 1.94 8.40
C PHE A 459 -14.42 1.35 7.00
N ALA A 460 -13.42 0.68 6.43
CA ALA A 460 -13.51 0.05 5.11
C ALA A 460 -14.62 -0.99 5.02
N ILE A 461 -14.87 -1.73 6.10
CA ILE A 461 -15.99 -2.66 6.19
C ILE A 461 -17.31 -1.94 5.94
N THR A 462 -17.48 -0.67 6.28
CA THR A 462 -18.77 0.03 6.09
C THR A 462 -19.01 0.51 4.65
N LEU A 463 -17.99 0.59 3.80
CA LEU A 463 -18.06 1.34 2.53
C LEU A 463 -18.98 0.73 1.47
N ASN A 464 -19.18 -0.58 1.50
CA ASN A 464 -20.06 -1.28 0.56
C ASN A 464 -21.41 -1.70 1.17
N GLU A 465 -21.74 -1.20 2.37
CA GLU A 465 -22.98 -1.54 3.05
C GLU A 465 -24.20 -0.85 2.42
N LEU A 466 -25.32 -1.56 2.31
CA LEU A 466 -26.62 -0.98 1.99
C LEU A 466 -27.41 -0.86 3.30
N THR A 467 -27.44 0.32 3.89
CA THR A 467 -28.30 0.57 5.05
C THR A 467 -29.78 0.56 4.64
N PRO A 468 -30.72 0.26 5.56
CA PRO A 468 -32.15 0.23 5.22
C PRO A 468 -32.62 1.53 4.55
N GLY A 469 -33.26 1.42 3.38
CA GLY A 469 -33.75 2.55 2.60
C GLY A 469 -32.68 3.33 1.82
N LEU A 470 -31.40 2.94 1.88
CA LEU A 470 -30.35 3.57 1.08
C LEU A 470 -30.52 3.22 -0.40
N GLU A 471 -30.77 1.96 -0.73
CA GLU A 471 -30.91 1.48 -2.12
C GLU A 471 -31.92 2.28 -2.93
N GLU A 472 -33.06 2.67 -2.32
CA GLU A 472 -34.10 3.49 -2.95
C GLU A 472 -33.66 4.92 -3.28
N LYS A 473 -32.56 5.40 -2.68
CA LYS A 473 -32.00 6.73 -2.89
C LYS A 473 -30.86 6.72 -3.88
N LEU A 474 -30.26 5.57 -4.19
CA LEU A 474 -29.04 5.52 -5.00
C LEU A 474 -29.36 5.64 -6.50
N PRO A 475 -28.46 6.27 -7.27
CA PRO A 475 -28.51 6.16 -8.73
C PRO A 475 -28.17 4.73 -9.17
N PRO A 476 -28.60 4.31 -10.38
CA PRO A 476 -28.25 2.99 -10.93
C PRO A 476 -26.75 2.83 -11.21
N THR A 477 -25.96 3.89 -11.07
CA THR A 477 -24.50 3.94 -11.27
C THR A 477 -23.70 3.72 -9.98
N ASP A 478 -24.33 3.61 -8.81
CA ASP A 478 -23.63 3.51 -7.53
C ASP A 478 -22.88 2.17 -7.36
N SER A 479 -21.61 2.22 -6.93
CA SER A 479 -20.77 1.03 -6.72
C SER A 479 -21.39 -0.04 -5.81
N ARG A 480 -22.32 0.30 -4.91
CA ARG A 480 -22.98 -0.68 -4.03
C ARG A 480 -24.00 -1.54 -4.77
N LEU A 481 -24.46 -1.11 -5.94
CA LEU A 481 -25.34 -1.85 -6.85
C LEU A 481 -24.56 -2.69 -7.88
N ARG A 482 -23.23 -2.60 -7.86
CA ARG A 482 -22.35 -3.31 -8.79
C ARG A 482 -22.36 -4.83 -8.51
N PRO A 483 -22.78 -5.68 -9.47
CA PRO A 483 -23.09 -7.08 -9.20
C PRO A 483 -21.86 -7.97 -8.93
N ASP A 484 -20.77 -7.83 -9.69
CA ASP A 484 -19.53 -8.60 -9.47
C ASP A 484 -18.90 -8.30 -8.10
N GLN A 485 -18.93 -7.03 -7.68
CA GLN A 485 -18.48 -6.60 -6.36
C GLN A 485 -19.36 -7.17 -5.24
N ARG A 486 -20.69 -7.16 -5.40
CA ARG A 486 -21.63 -7.70 -4.41
C ARG A 486 -21.50 -9.22 -4.26
N HIS A 487 -21.38 -9.95 -5.36
CA HIS A 487 -21.15 -11.39 -5.33
C HIS A 487 -19.82 -11.74 -4.66
N LEU A 488 -18.75 -10.99 -4.92
CA LEU A 488 -17.47 -11.21 -4.24
C LEU A 488 -17.60 -11.01 -2.73
N GLU A 489 -18.32 -9.97 -2.30
CA GLU A 489 -18.54 -9.69 -0.89
C GLU A 489 -19.30 -10.79 -0.16
N ASN A 490 -20.26 -11.43 -0.83
CA ASN A 490 -21.01 -12.58 -0.33
C ASN A 490 -20.23 -13.90 -0.45
N GLY A 491 -19.01 -13.87 -1.00
CA GLY A 491 -18.22 -15.08 -1.28
C GLY A 491 -18.85 -16.00 -2.33
N GLU A 492 -19.61 -15.45 -3.27
CA GLU A 492 -20.15 -16.13 -4.47
C GLU A 492 -19.15 -15.94 -5.64
N TYR A 493 -17.97 -16.56 -5.53
CA TYR A 493 -16.81 -16.31 -6.39
C TYR A 493 -17.07 -16.67 -7.85
N GLU A 494 -17.81 -17.76 -8.12
CA GLU A 494 -18.14 -18.16 -9.49
C GLU A 494 -19.01 -17.09 -10.18
N LYS A 495 -20.12 -16.67 -9.55
CA LYS A 495 -21.00 -15.60 -10.06
C LYS A 495 -20.26 -14.27 -10.20
N ALA A 496 -19.43 -13.93 -9.20
CA ALA A 496 -18.64 -12.71 -9.23
C ALA A 496 -17.69 -12.66 -10.44
N ASN A 497 -17.10 -13.80 -10.81
CA ASN A 497 -16.20 -13.90 -11.95
C ASN A 497 -16.94 -13.85 -13.29
N GLU A 498 -18.14 -14.43 -13.39
CA GLU A 498 -19.01 -14.33 -14.58
C GLU A 498 -19.45 -12.88 -14.83
N GLU A 499 -19.96 -12.21 -13.79
CA GLU A 499 -20.39 -10.82 -13.86
C GLU A 499 -19.22 -9.88 -14.17
N LYS A 500 -18.05 -10.13 -13.58
CA LYS A 500 -16.85 -9.37 -13.87
C LYS A 500 -16.47 -9.46 -15.35
N GLN A 501 -16.52 -10.65 -15.95
CA GLN A 501 -16.25 -10.80 -17.39
C GLN A 501 -17.31 -10.11 -18.26
N ARG A 502 -18.57 -10.10 -17.84
CA ARG A 502 -19.65 -9.38 -18.53
C ARG A 502 -19.40 -7.87 -18.52
N LEU A 503 -19.10 -7.30 -17.35
CA LEU A 503 -18.83 -5.87 -17.19
C LEU A 503 -17.51 -5.44 -17.85
N GLU A 504 -16.45 -6.26 -17.79
CA GLU A 504 -15.19 -5.99 -18.48
C GLU A 504 -15.36 -6.00 -20.01
N ARG A 505 -16.21 -6.89 -20.57
CA ARG A 505 -16.56 -6.87 -22.00
C ARG A 505 -17.22 -5.55 -22.40
N ARG A 506 -18.19 -5.08 -21.62
CA ARG A 506 -18.82 -3.76 -21.81
C ARG A 506 -17.79 -2.63 -21.72
N GLN A 507 -16.87 -2.70 -20.75
CA GLN A 507 -15.84 -1.68 -20.55
C GLN A 507 -14.84 -1.56 -21.71
N ARG A 508 -14.59 -2.63 -22.48
CA ARG A 508 -13.74 -2.55 -23.69
C ARG A 508 -14.28 -1.57 -24.74
N MET A 509 -15.60 -1.34 -24.74
CA MET A 509 -16.27 -0.39 -25.62
C MET A 509 -16.25 1.04 -25.06
N SER A 510 -15.86 1.24 -23.81
CA SER A 510 -15.77 2.57 -23.19
C SER A 510 -14.79 3.50 -23.90
N ARG A 511 -13.80 2.98 -24.67
CA ARG A 511 -12.98 3.81 -25.57
C ARG A 511 -13.82 4.48 -26.63
N LYS A 512 -14.63 3.71 -27.35
CA LYS A 512 -15.50 4.23 -28.41
C LYS A 512 -16.50 5.23 -27.84
N ILE A 513 -17.09 4.92 -26.67
CA ILE A 513 -18.01 5.82 -25.97
C ILE A 513 -17.32 7.13 -25.56
N GLN A 514 -16.08 7.04 -25.04
CA GLN A 514 -15.31 8.23 -24.68
C GLN A 514 -14.92 9.06 -25.91
N GLU A 515 -14.54 8.40 -27.01
CA GLU A 515 -14.21 9.03 -28.30
C GLU A 515 -15.44 9.63 -29.01
N SER A 516 -16.65 9.11 -28.77
CA SER A 516 -17.91 9.65 -29.30
C SER A 516 -18.44 10.88 -28.54
N GLY A 517 -17.66 11.41 -27.60
CA GLY A 517 -17.97 12.66 -26.90
C GLY A 517 -18.68 12.48 -25.56
N TRP A 518 -18.61 11.29 -24.95
CA TRP A 518 -19.06 11.08 -23.58
C TRP A 518 -18.41 12.08 -22.62
N ARG A 519 -19.21 12.59 -21.67
CA ARG A 519 -18.77 13.50 -20.62
C ARG A 519 -19.23 12.98 -19.26
N PRO A 520 -18.42 13.17 -18.21
CA PRO A 520 -18.87 12.92 -16.84
C PRO A 520 -20.07 13.78 -16.50
N ARG A 521 -20.95 13.27 -15.65
CA ARG A 521 -22.23 13.92 -15.34
C ARG A 521 -22.08 14.97 -14.25
N TRP A 522 -21.28 14.67 -13.23
CA TRP A 522 -21.27 15.45 -11.98
C TRP A 522 -19.98 16.24 -11.81
N PHE A 523 -18.98 15.98 -12.65
CA PHE A 523 -17.70 16.66 -12.66
C PHE A 523 -17.43 17.32 -14.01
N GLU A 524 -16.72 18.43 -14.01
CA GLU A 524 -16.27 19.14 -15.21
C GLU A 524 -14.76 19.37 -15.14
N LEU A 525 -14.06 19.14 -16.26
CA LEU A 525 -12.63 19.43 -16.37
C LEU A 525 -12.42 20.95 -16.47
N ARG A 526 -11.83 21.57 -15.44
CA ARG A 526 -11.56 23.01 -15.38
C ARG A 526 -10.11 23.30 -15.81
N GLY A 527 -9.80 23.01 -17.07
CA GLY A 527 -8.44 23.14 -17.60
C GLY A 527 -7.49 22.01 -17.16
N GLU A 528 -6.32 21.93 -17.80
CA GLU A 528 -5.38 20.82 -17.57
C GLU A 528 -4.70 20.88 -16.19
N SER A 529 -4.58 22.06 -15.58
CA SER A 529 -3.94 22.26 -14.27
C SER A 529 -4.86 22.08 -13.08
N ASP A 530 -6.15 22.42 -13.20
CA ASP A 530 -7.06 22.47 -12.05
C ASP A 530 -7.89 21.19 -11.88
N GLY A 531 -7.81 20.30 -12.87
CA GLY A 531 -8.41 18.97 -12.81
C GLY A 531 -9.93 18.97 -12.90
N TYR A 532 -10.54 17.87 -12.47
CA TYR A 532 -11.99 17.73 -12.44
C TYR A 532 -12.59 18.37 -11.19
N LYS A 533 -13.62 19.21 -11.37
CA LYS A 533 -14.35 19.88 -10.29
C LYS A 533 -15.78 19.40 -10.23
N TYR A 534 -16.26 19.14 -9.02
CA TYR A 534 -17.66 18.81 -8.79
C TYR A 534 -18.54 20.02 -9.15
N THR A 535 -19.59 19.76 -9.92
CA THR A 535 -20.45 20.80 -10.50
C THR A 535 -21.73 21.05 -9.71
N GLY A 536 -22.01 20.24 -8.68
CA GLY A 536 -23.29 20.24 -7.98
C GLY A 536 -24.33 19.36 -8.66
N GLY A 537 -25.55 19.34 -8.12
CA GLY A 537 -26.71 18.64 -8.70
C GLY A 537 -26.87 17.19 -8.27
N TYR A 538 -25.82 16.51 -7.80
CA TYR A 538 -25.93 15.10 -7.39
C TYR A 538 -26.82 14.94 -6.15
N TRP A 539 -26.56 15.74 -5.11
CA TRP A 539 -27.31 15.65 -3.86
C TRP A 539 -28.74 16.14 -4.02
N GLU A 540 -28.98 17.13 -4.88
CA GLU A 540 -30.30 17.61 -5.26
C GLU A 540 -31.10 16.53 -6.00
N ALA A 541 -30.50 15.89 -7.01
CA ALA A 541 -31.12 14.76 -7.73
C ALA A 541 -31.39 13.58 -6.80
N ARG A 542 -30.50 13.33 -5.83
CA ARG A 542 -30.67 12.30 -4.80
C ARG A 542 -31.84 12.58 -3.87
N ASP A 543 -31.99 13.82 -3.41
CA ASP A 543 -33.10 14.21 -2.54
C ASP A 543 -34.45 14.10 -3.25
N GLU A 544 -34.49 14.37 -4.57
CA GLU A 544 -35.66 14.21 -5.43
C GLU A 544 -35.86 12.77 -5.95
N ARG A 545 -34.88 11.88 -5.76
CA ARG A 545 -34.83 10.51 -6.35
C ARG A 545 -34.96 10.52 -7.88
N SER A 546 -34.41 11.54 -8.52
CA SER A 546 -34.49 11.74 -9.97
C SER A 546 -33.25 11.18 -10.66
N TRP A 547 -33.38 9.99 -11.26
CA TRP A 547 -32.28 9.27 -11.90
C TRP A 547 -32.55 8.93 -13.38
N ASP A 548 -33.58 9.50 -13.98
CA ASP A 548 -34.02 9.19 -15.35
C ASP A 548 -32.90 9.42 -16.39
N ASP A 549 -32.01 10.37 -16.11
CA ASP A 549 -30.88 10.68 -16.98
C ASP A 549 -29.61 9.84 -16.66
N CYS A 550 -29.60 9.03 -15.61
CA CYS A 550 -28.47 8.18 -15.24
C CYS A 550 -28.51 6.86 -16.03
N PRO A 551 -27.45 6.52 -16.81
CA PRO A 551 -27.43 5.29 -17.57
C PRO A 551 -27.35 4.06 -16.66
N ASN A 552 -28.04 2.99 -17.03
CA ASN A 552 -27.85 1.69 -16.38
C ASN A 552 -26.52 1.06 -16.86
N ILE A 553 -25.43 1.37 -16.16
CA ILE A 553 -24.08 0.92 -16.48
C ILE A 553 -23.80 -0.54 -16.08
N PHE A 554 -24.62 -1.13 -15.20
CA PHE A 554 -24.50 -2.53 -14.79
C PHE A 554 -25.44 -3.47 -15.54
N GLY A 555 -26.47 -2.96 -16.22
CA GLY A 555 -27.44 -3.76 -16.97
C GLY A 555 -26.85 -4.56 -18.14
N GLU A 556 -27.70 -5.39 -18.75
CA GLU A 556 -27.35 -6.14 -19.96
C GLU A 556 -27.01 -5.20 -21.12
N PHE A 557 -26.07 -5.62 -21.96
CA PHE A 557 -25.57 -4.85 -23.09
C PHE A 557 -25.59 -5.76 -24.32
N THR A 558 -26.36 -5.39 -25.35
CA THR A 558 -26.30 -6.03 -26.67
C THR A 558 -25.38 -5.23 -27.59
N GLU A 559 -24.51 -5.91 -28.34
CA GLU A 559 -23.53 -5.27 -29.22
C GLU A 559 -24.18 -4.35 -30.28
N GLU A 560 -25.44 -4.61 -30.64
CA GLU A 560 -26.24 -3.80 -31.58
C GLU A 560 -26.49 -2.37 -31.09
N ILE A 561 -26.50 -2.13 -29.78
CA ILE A 561 -26.72 -0.78 -29.19
C ILE A 561 -25.45 0.09 -29.32
N ALA A 562 -24.27 -0.52 -29.49
CA ALA A 562 -23.00 0.19 -29.59
C ALA A 562 -22.78 0.91 -30.93
N ASP A 563 -23.45 0.46 -31.99
CA ASP A 563 -23.34 1.04 -33.34
C ASP A 563 -24.36 2.18 -33.58
N CYS A 564 -25.25 2.44 -32.62
CA CYS A 564 -26.27 3.49 -32.69
C CYS A 564 -26.04 4.68 -31.74
N ALA A 565 -24.93 4.70 -30.98
CA ALA A 565 -24.64 5.71 -29.96
C ALA A 565 -23.49 6.65 -30.35
#